data_AF-A0A239J5F4-F1
#
_entry.id   AF-A0A239J5F4-F1
#
_cell.length_a   1.000
_cell.length_b   1.000
_cell.length_c   1.000
_cell.angle_alpha   90.00
_cell.angle_beta   90.00
_cell.angle_gamma   90.00
#
_symmetry.space_group_name_H-M   'P 1'
#
loop_
_entity.id
_entity.type
_entity.pdbx_description
1 polymer ?
#
loop_
_entity_poly.entity_id
_entity_poly.type
_entity_poly.pdbx_seq_one_letter_code
_entity_poly.pdbx_strand_id
1 'polypeptide(L)'
;MAIFKNSDDFWNLVSRVLEMLKEDEKALKSIENIVDVKVAYNLPDINFGYTTIITNGKISISKGIDEETHVIIKMTSEDFYNLNIGKLDSMKALISNAVTIEKGDMKKMVQATNLPTSQFYKLAAKELGLPL
;
A
#
# COMPACT_ATOMS: atom_id res chain seq x y z
N MET A 1 -12.28 -6.13 14.46
CA MET A 1 -13.51 -6.29 13.65
C MET A 1 -13.06 -5.97 12.23
N ALA A 2 -13.28 -6.84 11.24
CA ALA A 2 -12.70 -6.64 9.91
C ALA A 2 -13.18 -5.30 9.31
N ILE A 3 -12.23 -4.40 9.01
CA ILE A 3 -12.51 -3.08 8.41
C ILE A 3 -13.12 -3.25 7.01
N PHE A 4 -12.66 -4.28 6.29
CA PHE A 4 -13.15 -4.62 4.95
C PHE A 4 -14.07 -5.84 5.03
N LYS A 5 -15.16 -5.83 4.25
CA LYS A 5 -16.09 -6.97 4.22
C LYS A 5 -15.49 -8.17 3.49
N ASN A 6 -14.63 -7.93 2.51
CA ASN A 6 -13.95 -8.94 1.71
C ASN A 6 -12.71 -8.32 1.01
N SER A 7 -11.97 -9.15 0.28
CA SER A 7 -10.79 -8.75 -0.48
C SER A 7 -11.10 -7.92 -1.74
N ASP A 8 -12.31 -7.99 -2.29
CA ASP A 8 -12.72 -7.18 -3.44
C ASP A 8 -12.89 -5.71 -3.07
N ASP A 9 -13.50 -5.42 -1.90
CA ASP A 9 -13.60 -4.06 -1.36
C ASP A 9 -12.20 -3.45 -1.17
N PHE A 10 -11.26 -4.23 -0.63
CA PHE A 10 -9.88 -3.82 -0.48
C PHE A 10 -9.20 -3.57 -1.83
N TRP A 11 -9.40 -4.47 -2.80
CA TRP A 11 -8.83 -4.32 -4.14
C TRP A 11 -9.34 -3.08 -4.88
N ASN A 12 -10.66 -2.83 -4.80
CA ASN A 12 -11.27 -1.65 -5.39
C ASN A 12 -10.70 -0.37 -4.77
N LEU A 13 -10.47 -0.37 -3.45
CA LEU A 13 -9.83 0.75 -2.76
C LEU A 13 -8.42 1.02 -3.27
N VAL A 14 -7.52 0.03 -3.26
CA VAL A 14 -6.13 0.23 -3.69
C VAL A 14 -6.03 0.55 -5.19
N SER A 15 -6.95 0.02 -6.00
CA SER A 15 -7.05 0.36 -7.43
C SER A 15 -7.45 1.82 -7.62
N ARG A 16 -8.44 2.29 -6.87
CA ARG A 16 -8.87 3.70 -6.94
C ARG A 16 -7.79 4.65 -6.44
N VAL A 17 -7.06 4.28 -5.39
CA VAL A 17 -5.88 5.04 -4.93
C VAL A 17 -4.83 5.17 -6.03
N LEU A 18 -4.56 4.09 -6.78
CA LEU A 18 -3.63 4.13 -7.90
C LEU A 18 -4.11 5.06 -9.03
N GLU A 19 -5.39 5.03 -9.36
CA GLU A 19 -5.97 5.93 -10.37
C GLU A 19 -5.80 7.39 -9.97
N MET A 20 -6.18 7.75 -8.74
CA MET A 20 -6.03 9.11 -8.23
C MET A 20 -4.55 9.57 -8.22
N LEU A 21 -3.64 8.67 -7.85
CA LEU A 21 -2.20 8.97 -7.87
C LEU A 21 -1.71 9.25 -9.30
N LYS A 22 -2.21 8.50 -10.30
CA LYS A 22 -1.89 8.72 -11.71
C LYS A 22 -2.48 10.01 -12.29
N GLU A 23 -3.51 10.56 -11.67
CA GLU A 23 -4.13 11.82 -12.06
C GLU A 23 -3.45 13.04 -11.39
N ASP A 24 -2.65 12.83 -10.34
CA ASP A 24 -2.00 13.90 -9.59
C ASP A 24 -0.55 14.15 -10.04
N GLU A 25 -0.31 15.32 -10.64
CA GLU A 25 1.02 15.70 -11.16
C GLU A 25 2.11 15.71 -10.08
N LYS A 26 1.77 16.14 -8.84
CA LYS A 26 2.76 16.21 -7.74
C LYS A 26 3.16 14.80 -7.29
N ALA A 27 2.20 13.89 -7.23
CA ALA A 27 2.44 12.50 -6.89
C ALA A 27 3.28 11.80 -7.98
N LEU A 28 2.96 12.02 -9.26
CA LEU A 28 3.78 11.52 -10.37
C LEU A 28 5.21 12.05 -10.32
N LYS A 29 5.38 13.34 -10.03
CA LYS A 29 6.71 13.94 -9.85
C LYS A 29 7.48 13.33 -8.70
N SER A 30 6.80 12.96 -7.60
CA SER A 30 7.46 12.32 -6.45
C SER A 30 8.07 10.94 -6.76
N ILE A 31 7.59 10.28 -7.82
CA ILE A 31 8.07 8.96 -8.24
C ILE A 31 8.95 8.97 -9.49
N GLU A 32 9.09 10.10 -10.18
CA GLU A 32 9.72 10.19 -11.52
C GLU A 32 11.14 9.60 -11.58
N ASN A 33 11.91 9.73 -10.50
CA ASN A 33 13.30 9.27 -10.40
C ASN A 33 13.42 7.84 -9.84
N ILE A 34 12.31 7.18 -9.53
CA ILE A 34 12.31 5.80 -9.06
C ILE A 34 12.51 4.87 -10.25
N VAL A 35 13.69 4.25 -10.30
CA VAL A 35 14.08 3.32 -11.39
C VAL A 35 13.32 2.01 -11.27
N ASP A 36 13.34 1.38 -10.09
CA ASP A 36 12.74 0.07 -9.88
C ASP A 36 12.42 -0.19 -8.41
N VAL A 37 11.14 -0.31 -8.07
CA VAL A 37 10.64 -0.66 -6.74
C VAL A 37 9.46 -1.60 -6.90
N LYS A 38 9.60 -2.84 -6.44
CA LYS A 38 8.51 -3.80 -6.25
C LYS A 38 8.30 -4.05 -4.75
N VAL A 39 7.07 -3.84 -4.27
CA VAL A 39 6.67 -4.10 -2.88
C VAL A 39 5.37 -4.87 -2.87
N ALA A 40 5.37 -6.03 -2.23
CA ALA A 40 4.19 -6.84 -2.01
C ALA A 40 3.62 -6.58 -0.62
N TYR A 41 2.29 -6.56 -0.54
CA TYR A 41 1.53 -6.45 0.70
C TYR A 41 0.74 -7.73 0.90
N ASN A 42 0.95 -8.40 2.02
CA ASN A 42 0.30 -9.63 2.43
C ASN A 42 -0.68 -9.33 3.58
N LEU A 43 -1.98 -9.51 3.34
CA LEU A 43 -3.06 -9.25 4.28
C LEU A 43 -3.78 -10.58 4.62
N PRO A 44 -3.21 -11.38 5.54
CA PRO A 44 -3.67 -12.74 5.79
C PRO A 44 -5.07 -12.80 6.41
N ASP A 45 -5.51 -11.76 7.11
CA ASP A 45 -6.83 -11.69 7.76
C ASP A 45 -7.99 -11.64 6.75
N ILE A 46 -7.72 -11.19 5.53
CA ILE A 46 -8.69 -11.18 4.40
C ILE A 46 -8.27 -12.11 3.27
N ASN A 47 -7.29 -13.00 3.51
CA ASN A 47 -6.70 -13.91 2.53
C ASN A 47 -6.37 -13.21 1.19
N PHE A 48 -5.70 -12.06 1.28
CA PHE A 48 -5.42 -11.22 0.12
C PHE A 48 -3.97 -10.77 0.09
N GLY A 49 -3.45 -10.60 -1.13
CA GLY A 49 -2.18 -9.94 -1.34
C GLY A 49 -2.18 -9.17 -2.65
N TYR A 50 -1.37 -8.13 -2.72
CA TYR A 50 -1.14 -7.38 -3.96
C TYR A 50 0.29 -6.87 -4.02
N THR A 51 0.76 -6.58 -5.22
CA THR A 51 2.12 -6.07 -5.45
C THR A 51 2.05 -4.71 -6.14
N THR A 52 2.68 -3.71 -5.54
CA THR A 52 2.94 -2.40 -6.12
C THR A 52 4.26 -2.42 -6.86
N ILE A 53 4.27 -1.96 -8.11
CA ILE A 53 5.42 -1.95 -9.00
C ILE A 53 5.61 -0.52 -9.51
N ILE A 54 6.79 0.04 -9.26
CA ILE A 54 7.23 1.31 -9.82
C ILE A 54 8.45 1.05 -10.69
N THR A 55 8.33 1.36 -11.98
CA THR A 55 9.43 1.20 -12.93
C THR A 55 9.55 2.48 -13.76
N ASN A 56 10.72 3.12 -13.72
CA ASN A 56 11.01 4.36 -14.43
C ASN A 56 9.91 5.42 -14.22
N GLY A 57 9.56 5.68 -12.96
CA GLY A 57 8.53 6.65 -12.58
C GLY A 57 7.09 6.29 -12.93
N LYS A 58 6.83 5.07 -13.42
CA LYS A 58 5.47 4.59 -13.70
C LYS A 58 5.05 3.61 -12.63
N ILE A 59 3.91 3.87 -12.00
CA ILE A 59 3.33 3.01 -10.96
C ILE A 59 2.21 2.12 -11.51
N SER A 60 2.18 0.87 -11.04
CA SER A 60 1.13 -0.11 -11.31
C SER A 60 0.94 -1.00 -10.08
N ILE A 61 -0.19 -1.70 -10.03
CA ILE A 61 -0.46 -2.73 -9.02
C ILE A 61 -0.92 -4.02 -9.70
N SER A 62 -0.67 -5.15 -9.06
CA SER A 62 -1.14 -6.47 -9.49
C SER A 62 -1.72 -7.25 -8.31
N LYS A 63 -2.75 -8.07 -8.56
CA LYS A 63 -3.27 -8.99 -7.54
C LYS A 63 -2.24 -10.11 -7.31
N GLY A 64 -2.08 -10.51 -6.05
CA GLY A 64 -1.13 -11.53 -5.62
C GLY A 64 0.22 -10.97 -5.16
N ILE A 65 1.02 -11.85 -4.58
CA ILE A 65 2.39 -11.58 -4.13
C ILE A 65 3.34 -12.03 -5.24
N ASP A 66 4.06 -11.08 -5.84
CA ASP A 66 5.18 -11.38 -6.76
C ASP A 66 6.38 -11.87 -5.92
N GLU A 67 6.85 -13.09 -6.18
CA GLU A 67 7.99 -13.68 -5.46
C GLU A 67 9.32 -12.94 -5.76
N GLU A 68 9.40 -12.27 -6.91
CA GLU A 68 10.54 -11.44 -7.31
C GLU A 68 10.49 -10.04 -6.69
N THR A 69 9.53 -9.76 -5.82
CA THR A 69 9.45 -8.47 -5.13
C THR A 69 10.69 -8.19 -4.29
N HIS A 70 11.06 -6.90 -4.22
CA HIS A 70 12.15 -6.46 -3.36
C HIS A 70 11.78 -6.50 -1.89
N VAL A 71 10.49 -6.35 -1.56
CA VAL A 71 9.98 -6.31 -0.19
C VAL A 71 8.63 -7.02 -0.11
N ILE A 72 8.43 -7.84 0.93
CA ILE A 72 7.11 -8.37 1.33
C ILE A 72 6.77 -7.79 2.70
N ILE A 73 5.70 -7.02 2.74
CA ILE A 73 5.17 -6.40 3.95
C ILE A 73 3.90 -7.17 4.34
N LYS A 74 3.91 -7.73 5.54
CA LYS A 74 2.76 -8.41 6.13
C LYS A 74 2.14 -7.58 7.24
N MET A 75 0.83 -7.39 7.18
CA MET A 75 0.05 -6.68 8.20
C MET A 75 -1.42 -7.07 8.10
N THR A 76 -2.22 -6.77 9.10
CA THR A 76 -3.68 -6.95 9.00
C THR A 76 -4.29 -5.84 8.13
N SER A 77 -5.48 -6.08 7.59
CA SER A 77 -6.25 -5.05 6.88
C SER A 77 -6.63 -3.87 7.78
N GLU A 78 -6.79 -4.12 9.09
CA GLU A 78 -7.01 -3.09 10.11
C GLU A 78 -5.77 -2.22 10.35
N ASP A 79 -4.59 -2.82 10.45
CA ASP A 79 -3.33 -2.08 10.57
C ASP A 79 -3.03 -1.28 9.29
N PHE A 80 -3.29 -1.86 8.12
CA PHE A 80 -3.17 -1.14 6.84
C PHE A 80 -4.04 0.11 6.83
N TYR A 81 -5.31 -0.03 7.23
CA TYR A 81 -6.23 1.10 7.36
C TYR A 81 -5.70 2.12 8.37
N ASN A 82 -5.33 1.69 9.58
CA ASN A 82 -4.87 2.58 10.64
C ASN A 82 -3.60 3.36 10.25
N LEU A 83 -2.68 2.76 9.50
CA LEU A 83 -1.51 3.43 8.92
C LEU A 83 -1.94 4.52 7.94
N ASN A 84 -2.83 4.20 6.99
CA ASN A 84 -3.24 5.14 5.95
C ASN A 84 -4.07 6.30 6.50
N ILE A 85 -4.84 6.10 7.57
CA ILE A 85 -5.58 7.20 8.20
C ILE A 85 -4.78 7.99 9.23
N GLY A 86 -3.59 7.50 9.62
CA GLY A 86 -2.68 8.11 10.58
C GLY A 86 -3.00 7.79 12.05
N LYS A 87 -3.82 6.76 12.33
CA LYS A 87 -4.06 6.26 13.69
C LYS A 87 -2.93 5.37 14.19
N LEU A 88 -2.23 4.70 13.28
CA LEU A 88 -1.06 3.89 13.58
C LEU A 88 0.19 4.57 13.00
N ASP A 89 1.20 4.77 13.84
CA ASP A 89 2.49 5.30 13.43
C ASP A 89 3.35 4.17 12.84
N SER A 90 3.93 4.40 11.66
CA SER A 90 4.67 3.38 10.91
C SER A 90 5.88 2.83 11.67
N MET A 91 6.57 3.66 12.45
CA MET A 91 7.73 3.22 13.25
C MET A 91 7.28 2.39 14.45
N LYS A 92 6.21 2.81 15.13
CA LYS A 92 5.62 2.01 16.22
C LYS A 92 5.09 0.67 15.71
N ALA A 93 4.44 0.65 14.54
CA ALA A 93 3.90 -0.55 13.95
C ALA A 93 4.98 -1.59 13.62
N LEU A 94 6.14 -1.13 13.14
CA LEU A 94 7.31 -1.98 12.92
C LEU A 94 7.87 -2.51 14.24
N ILE A 95 8.04 -1.66 15.25
CA ILE A 95 8.59 -2.07 16.56
C ILE A 95 7.66 -3.06 17.28
N SER A 96 6.34 -2.90 17.13
CA SER A 96 5.33 -3.77 17.76
C SER A 96 5.00 -5.03 16.98
N ASN A 97 5.66 -5.28 15.83
CA ASN A 97 5.35 -6.36 14.88
C ASN A 97 3.92 -6.30 14.30
N ALA A 98 3.22 -5.16 14.38
CA ALA A 98 1.95 -4.96 13.67
C ALA A 98 2.17 -4.90 12.15
N VAL A 99 3.36 -4.45 11.74
CA VAL A 99 3.89 -4.58 10.39
C VAL A 99 5.14 -5.46 10.45
N THR A 100 5.13 -6.56 9.71
CA THR A 100 6.27 -7.47 9.60
C THR A 100 6.86 -7.39 8.20
N ILE A 101 8.19 -7.34 8.10
CA ILE A 101 8.90 -7.43 6.83
C ILE A 101 9.35 -8.89 6.67
N GLU A 102 8.66 -9.66 5.82
CA GLU A 102 8.98 -11.08 5.62
C GLU A 102 10.23 -11.27 4.75
N LYS A 103 10.48 -10.31 3.85
CA LYS A 103 11.62 -10.26 2.93
C LYS A 103 11.88 -8.80 2.60
N GLY A 104 13.14 -8.37 2.52
CA GLY A 104 13.47 -7.28 1.61
C GLY A 104 14.57 -6.28 1.94
N ASP A 105 14.75 -5.36 0.99
CA ASP A 105 15.66 -4.22 1.04
C ASP A 105 14.98 -3.01 1.74
N MET A 106 15.52 -2.62 2.90
CA MET A 106 15.03 -1.48 3.69
C MET A 106 15.01 -0.16 2.91
N LYS A 107 15.95 0.07 1.97
CA LYS A 107 15.97 1.30 1.17
C LYS A 107 14.77 1.34 0.22
N LYS A 108 14.44 0.20 -0.40
CA LYS A 108 13.27 0.06 -1.28
C LYS A 108 11.97 0.21 -0.51
N MET A 109 11.92 -0.28 0.73
CA MET A 109 10.77 -0.08 1.61
C MET A 109 10.57 1.41 1.94
N VAL A 110 11.62 2.13 2.33
CA VAL A 110 11.52 3.58 2.61
C VAL A 110 11.03 4.36 1.39
N GLN A 111 11.48 3.99 0.18
CA GLN A 111 10.98 4.59 -1.05
C GLN A 111 9.48 4.36 -1.24
N ALA A 112 8.98 3.16 -0.96
CA ALA A 112 7.56 2.83 -1.07
C ALA A 112 6.70 3.51 0.01
N THR A 113 7.20 3.67 1.24
CA THR A 113 6.45 4.35 2.32
C THR A 113 6.34 5.86 2.13
N ASN A 114 7.21 6.45 1.32
CA ASN A 114 7.18 7.89 0.99
C ASN A 114 6.20 8.24 -0.12
N LEU A 115 5.54 7.25 -0.73
CA LEU A 115 4.49 7.50 -1.70
C LEU A 115 3.33 8.27 -1.03
N PRO A 116 2.77 9.31 -1.68
CA PRO A 116 1.70 10.11 -1.09
C PRO A 116 0.34 9.39 -1.14
N THR A 117 0.27 8.13 -0.72
CA THR A 117 -0.94 7.29 -0.84
C THR A 117 -1.99 7.63 0.21
N SER A 118 -1.61 8.12 1.38
CA SER A 118 -2.52 8.37 2.52
C SER A 118 -3.62 9.39 2.20
N GLN A 119 -3.30 10.43 1.42
CA GLN A 119 -4.30 11.43 1.00
C GLN A 119 -5.33 10.84 0.04
N PHE A 120 -4.88 10.03 -0.92
CA PHE A 120 -5.75 9.37 -1.89
C PHE A 120 -6.56 8.25 -1.24
N TYR A 121 -6.00 7.58 -0.23
CA TYR A 121 -6.70 6.54 0.53
C TYR A 121 -8.00 7.06 1.15
N LYS A 122 -7.93 8.21 1.84
CA LYS A 122 -9.11 8.81 2.49
C LYS A 122 -10.16 9.24 1.46
N LEU A 123 -9.74 9.79 0.32
CA LEU A 123 -10.63 10.20 -0.76
C LEU A 123 -11.30 8.98 -1.42
N ALA A 124 -10.52 7.97 -1.78
CA ALA A 124 -11.01 6.74 -2.41
C ALA A 124 -11.96 5.97 -1.49
N ALA A 125 -11.63 5.84 -0.19
CA ALA A 125 -12.52 5.20 0.77
C ALA A 125 -13.86 5.94 0.90
N LYS A 126 -13.84 7.28 0.88
CA LYS A 126 -15.05 8.11 0.87
C LYS A 126 -15.88 7.90 -0.40
N GLU A 127 -15.25 7.89 -1.58
CA GLU A 127 -15.93 7.67 -2.87
C GLU A 127 -16.59 6.29 -2.94
N LEU A 128 -15.94 5.27 -2.38
CA LEU A 128 -16.41 3.88 -2.40
C LEU A 128 -17.37 3.54 -1.25
N GLY A 129 -17.66 4.49 -0.34
CA GLY A 129 -18.52 4.25 0.83
C GLY A 129 -17.92 3.24 1.83
N LEU A 130 -16.59 3.14 1.87
CA LEU A 130 -15.85 2.29 2.80
C LEU A 130 -15.60 3.02 4.13
N PRO A 131 -15.39 2.28 5.24
CA PRO A 131 -15.12 2.89 6.55
C PRO A 131 -13.86 3.78 6.55
N LEU A 132 -13.98 4.93 7.22
CA LEU A 132 -12.94 5.94 7.44
C LEU A 132 -12.55 6.08 8.90
#